data_AF-A0A924LHM4-F1
#
_entry.id   AF-A0A924LHM4-F1
#
_cell.length_a   1.000
_cell.length_b   1.000
_cell.length_c   1.000
_cell.angle_alpha   90.00
_cell.angle_beta   90.00
_cell.angle_gamma   90.00
#
_symmetry.space_group_name_H-M   'P 1'
#
loop_
_entity.id
_entity.type
_entity.pdbx_description
1 polymer ?
#
loop_
_entity_poly.entity_id
_entity_poly.type
_entity_poly.pdbx_seq_one_letter_code
_entity_poly.pdbx_strand_id
1 'polypeptide(L)'
;MTLNKFTLLAASAAVSAFGAGTAQAQLAFPAATIVGAGASLPQNVSRQAGDCYGIKNDLGFGVTSGTPEAAKSLIDFDFDTPAIDTLANRFNCAVRDVQPSITTRYLSTGSGQGVTAYLNNRLSSTVVASPTFAIYTSGDGYQYSFSDTALSATNLSTYNTALINPFTRYGAAAKAADLFGAPIQIPVVLAAIAVGYSPVYAKVRLADTTVQTFTFKTPVAGLKLTRAQYCGIFNGTITNWNQLPTTVVNKDLADTAPFNVPIRLVGRSETSGTTSIYTRAMAAQCTGLLVATGVGGTGTPVAIVNKFGNSENRLPYDGVTTVTGTAYTGAAGAVSATNSLSGAFFNKGTGLITIGTEATGLFTVANGNDGVALATAYHPDPSATVGDRTQNGRINYVSPEQTLPAVTFNGANTLGLKSALLQVAATTTFVAPSASQAALAFGSIAPPQSKGTAGAYCTDAVACPAAYGDRSNPLDWVAPADKAALVANPAKGYPMVGTSNALLYTCYATPARRQGVAGFFATLIGKTPKDSLNQAMPAALVTDGVNGIFSKNGLGALPASWRTAIAETFFKSSAQLGKVGDATSKLGLRNLWIQDKIPTTPTGAGSVTAANSLCATKPGA
;
A
#
# COMPACT_ATOMS: atom_id res chain seq x y z
N MET A 1 13.99 74.73 30.11
CA MET A 1 13.41 75.32 28.89
C MET A 1 13.32 74.20 27.85
N THR A 2 12.10 73.68 27.65
CA THR A 2 11.50 73.24 26.36
C THR A 2 12.41 73.11 25.13
N LEU A 3 12.29 72.15 24.20
CA LEU A 3 11.46 70.94 24.02
C LEU A 3 11.94 70.30 22.68
N ASN A 4 12.03 68.97 22.62
CA ASN A 4 11.83 68.03 21.49
C ASN A 4 11.99 68.45 20.01
N LYS A 5 12.67 67.57 19.24
CA LYS A 5 11.99 66.78 18.17
C LYS A 5 12.74 65.50 17.79
N PHE A 6 12.00 64.40 17.92
CA PHE A 6 12.27 63.03 17.52
C PHE A 6 12.30 62.85 15.99
N THR A 7 13.12 61.93 15.49
CA THR A 7 12.81 61.16 14.27
C THR A 7 13.48 59.77 14.34
N LEU A 8 12.77 58.80 13.78
CA LEU A 8 12.71 57.39 14.13
C LEU A 8 13.61 56.53 13.23
N LEU A 9 14.44 55.65 13.80
CA LEU A 9 14.88 54.40 13.14
C LEU A 9 15.23 53.38 14.24
N ALA A 10 14.24 52.56 14.60
CA ALA A 10 14.43 51.42 15.49
C ALA A 10 14.88 50.21 14.66
N ALA A 11 16.17 49.91 14.73
CA ALA A 11 16.75 48.63 14.38
C ALA A 11 17.17 47.90 15.67
N SER A 12 16.93 46.59 15.69
CA SER A 12 17.67 45.56 16.44
C SER A 12 17.79 45.66 17.97
N ALA A 13 17.19 44.68 18.67
CA ALA A 13 17.88 43.89 19.71
C ALA A 13 17.04 42.65 20.09
N ALA A 14 17.41 41.49 19.55
CA ALA A 14 17.00 40.19 20.07
C ALA A 14 18.19 39.22 20.00
N VAL A 15 18.91 39.09 21.11
CA VAL A 15 19.88 38.02 21.47
C VAL A 15 19.92 38.07 23.01
N SER A 16 19.73 37.03 23.82
CA SER A 16 20.29 35.67 23.92
C SER A 16 19.44 34.92 24.98
N ALA A 17 19.31 33.59 25.04
CA ALA A 17 20.36 32.59 24.99
C ALA A 17 19.73 31.18 24.83
N PHE A 18 20.23 30.40 23.87
CA PHE A 18 20.29 28.95 23.97
C PHE A 18 21.62 28.49 23.36
N GLY A 19 22.20 27.46 23.97
CA GLY A 19 23.60 27.08 23.85
C GLY A 19 24.12 26.85 22.43
N ALA A 20 25.40 27.11 22.27
CA ALA A 20 26.17 26.88 21.07
C ALA A 20 26.22 25.37 20.72
N GLY A 21 25.29 24.93 19.88
CA GLY A 21 25.57 23.92 18.87
C GLY A 21 26.10 24.65 17.63
N THR A 22 27.14 24.12 16.99
CA THR A 22 27.71 24.67 15.75
C THR A 22 26.61 24.97 14.72
N ALA A 23 26.43 26.25 14.39
CA ALA A 23 25.58 26.67 13.29
C ALA A 23 26.18 26.15 11.96
N GLN A 24 25.62 25.07 11.42
CA GLN A 24 25.85 24.68 10.04
C GLN A 24 25.04 25.65 9.17
N ALA A 25 25.69 26.71 8.69
CA ALA A 25 25.15 27.56 7.64
C ALA A 25 25.18 26.79 6.31
N GLN A 26 24.24 25.86 6.13
CA GLN A 26 24.02 25.11 4.90
C GLN A 26 22.83 25.74 4.18
N LEU A 27 23.03 26.26 2.97
CA LEU A 27 21.94 26.82 2.16
C LEU A 27 20.94 25.71 1.83
N ALA A 28 19.86 25.65 2.59
CA ALA A 28 18.81 24.64 2.47
C ALA A 28 18.20 24.61 1.07
N PHE A 29 17.82 23.42 0.60
CA PHE A 29 16.80 23.34 -0.44
C PHE A 29 15.56 24.12 -0.01
N PRO A 30 14.85 24.78 -0.95
CA PRO A 30 13.60 25.44 -0.62
C PRO A 30 12.63 24.44 0.01
N ALA A 31 12.03 24.84 1.13
CA ALA A 31 11.04 24.00 1.79
C ALA A 31 9.90 23.66 0.83
N ALA A 32 9.50 22.39 0.81
CA ALA A 32 8.40 21.94 -0.05
C ALA A 32 7.61 20.82 0.60
N THR A 33 6.31 20.82 0.30
CA THR A 33 5.42 19.73 0.65
C THR A 33 5.12 18.93 -0.61
N ILE A 34 5.41 17.64 -0.59
CA ILE A 34 4.96 16.69 -1.61
C ILE A 34 3.74 15.95 -1.07
N VAL A 35 2.67 15.91 -1.87
CA VAL A 35 1.40 15.33 -1.46
C VAL A 35 1.06 14.17 -2.37
N GLY A 36 0.72 13.04 -1.76
CA GLY A 36 0.18 11.89 -2.46
C GLY A 36 -1.09 11.36 -1.83
N ALA A 37 -1.79 10.53 -2.61
CA ALA A 37 -2.97 9.82 -2.18
C ALA A 37 -3.08 8.47 -2.86
N GLY A 38 -3.94 7.60 -2.33
CA GLY A 38 -4.36 6.39 -3.03
C GLY A 38 -4.35 5.17 -2.15
N ALA A 39 -3.67 4.13 -2.59
CA ALA A 39 -3.68 2.81 -1.97
C ALA A 39 -3.50 2.83 -0.45
N SER A 40 -4.35 2.08 0.24
CA SER A 40 -4.23 1.85 1.68
C SER A 40 -3.32 0.67 2.03
N LEU A 41 -2.79 -0.05 1.04
CA LEU A 41 -1.94 -1.22 1.25
C LEU A 41 -0.52 -0.87 1.72
N PRO A 42 0.15 0.18 1.20
CA PRO A 42 1.47 0.59 1.68
C PRO A 42 1.38 1.82 2.61
N GLN A 43 0.22 2.07 3.21
CA GLN A 43 -0.05 3.37 3.83
C GLN A 43 0.85 3.63 5.03
N ASN A 44 1.17 2.59 5.81
CA ASN A 44 1.99 2.76 7.01
C ASN A 44 3.45 2.91 6.62
N VAL A 45 3.99 2.06 5.74
CA VAL A 45 5.37 2.19 5.24
C VAL A 45 5.60 3.47 4.47
N SER A 46 4.63 3.94 3.68
CA SER A 46 4.74 5.23 2.99
C SER A 46 4.87 6.37 3.97
N ARG A 47 4.15 6.32 5.09
CA ARG A 47 4.20 7.34 6.14
C ARG A 47 5.48 7.25 6.95
N GLN A 48 5.83 6.07 7.48
CA GLN A 48 7.06 5.87 8.25
C GLN A 48 8.30 6.26 7.43
N ALA A 49 8.38 5.85 6.16
CA ALA A 49 9.46 6.27 5.28
C ALA A 49 9.44 7.78 5.00
N GLY A 50 8.25 8.39 4.92
CA GLY A 50 8.09 9.84 4.80
C GLY A 50 8.59 10.61 6.03
N ASP A 51 8.36 10.07 7.23
CA ASP A 51 8.86 10.60 8.50
C ASP A 51 10.38 10.46 8.63
N CYS A 52 10.95 9.37 8.12
CA CYS A 52 12.40 9.23 8.00
C CYS A 52 13.00 10.14 6.91
N TYR A 53 12.21 10.48 5.88
CA TYR A 53 12.70 11.27 4.75
C TYR A 53 12.80 12.75 5.10
N GLY A 54 11.91 13.30 5.91
CA GLY A 54 11.94 14.73 6.23
C GLY A 54 11.01 15.10 7.37
N ILE A 55 10.25 16.18 7.21
CA ILE A 55 9.36 16.69 8.26
C ILE A 55 8.22 15.69 8.49
N LYS A 56 8.08 15.27 9.75
CA LYS A 56 7.05 14.34 10.19
C LYS A 56 5.65 14.87 9.94
N ASN A 57 4.73 13.99 9.59
CA ASN A 57 3.34 14.35 9.37
C ASN A 57 2.44 13.16 9.70
N ASP A 58 1.16 13.40 9.98
CA ASP A 58 0.23 12.30 10.20
C ASP A 58 -0.11 11.56 8.91
N LEU A 59 -0.50 10.30 9.04
CA LEU A 59 -1.22 9.55 8.01
C LEU A 59 -2.68 10.00 8.01
N GLY A 60 -3.14 10.57 6.90
CA GLY A 60 -4.55 10.92 6.71
C GLY A 60 -5.33 9.76 6.09
N PHE A 61 -6.63 9.70 6.37
CA PHE A 61 -7.56 8.75 5.79
C PHE A 61 -8.67 9.47 5.04
N GLY A 62 -8.99 9.02 3.83
CA GLY A 62 -10.11 9.53 3.06
C GLY A 62 -11.07 8.40 2.69
N VAL A 63 -12.34 8.74 2.61
CA VAL A 63 -13.43 7.82 2.27
C VAL A 63 -14.36 8.46 1.25
N THR A 64 -15.03 7.63 0.44
CA THR A 64 -16.13 8.05 -0.44
C THR A 64 -17.50 7.71 0.15
N SER A 65 -17.54 7.00 1.28
CA SER A 65 -18.74 6.57 2.00
C SER A 65 -18.46 6.44 3.49
N GLY A 66 -19.47 6.69 4.33
CA GLY A 66 -19.29 6.73 5.78
C GLY A 66 -18.42 7.91 6.24
N THR A 67 -17.77 7.76 7.39
CA THR A 67 -16.89 8.80 7.95
C THR A 67 -15.45 8.29 8.04
N PRO A 68 -14.45 9.15 7.75
CA PRO A 68 -13.05 8.78 7.92
C PRO A 68 -12.71 8.72 9.42
N GLU A 69 -11.69 7.93 9.76
CA GLU A 69 -11.08 8.00 11.10
C GLU A 69 -10.22 9.26 11.25
N ALA A 70 -9.82 9.59 12.48
CA ALA A 70 -8.83 10.63 12.74
C ALA A 70 -7.48 10.29 12.09
N ALA A 71 -6.74 11.33 11.69
CA ALA A 71 -5.37 11.14 11.21
C ALA A 71 -4.49 10.55 12.35
N LYS A 72 -3.48 9.77 11.98
CA LYS A 72 -2.64 9.04 12.93
C LYS A 72 -1.17 9.35 12.74
N SER A 73 -0.49 9.67 13.84
CA SER A 73 0.97 9.59 13.89
C SER A 73 1.38 8.12 14.02
N LEU A 74 2.46 7.74 13.34
CA LEU A 74 3.03 6.39 13.46
C LEU A 74 4.27 6.43 14.36
N ILE A 75 4.68 5.25 14.80
CA ILE A 75 5.93 5.12 15.57
C ILE A 75 7.11 5.48 14.67
N ASP A 76 8.01 6.32 15.21
CA ASP A 76 9.29 6.64 14.57
C ASP A 76 10.08 5.35 14.36
N PHE A 77 10.52 5.13 13.12
CA PHE A 77 11.29 3.94 12.81
C PHE A 77 12.73 4.06 13.31
N ASP A 78 13.22 3.02 13.97
CA ASP A 78 14.61 2.90 14.38
C ASP A 78 15.23 1.71 13.65
N PHE A 79 16.03 2.02 12.63
CA PHE A 79 16.79 1.02 11.91
C PHE A 79 18.04 0.69 12.68
N ASP A 80 18.08 -0.52 13.23
CA ASP A 80 19.24 -1.07 13.90
C ASP A 80 19.62 -2.41 13.26
N THR A 81 20.86 -2.52 12.79
CA THR A 81 21.41 -3.79 12.33
C THR A 81 22.47 -4.24 13.33
N PRO A 82 22.36 -5.45 13.91
CA PRO A 82 23.29 -5.94 14.95
C PRO A 82 24.76 -6.05 14.54
N ALA A 83 25.11 -5.73 13.29
CA ALA A 83 26.46 -5.83 12.76
C ALA A 83 27.23 -4.52 13.03
N ILE A 84 27.98 -4.52 14.13
CA ILE A 84 28.98 -3.50 14.53
C ILE A 84 28.35 -2.11 14.71
N ASP A 85 28.10 -1.78 15.98
CA ASP A 85 27.66 -0.49 16.52
C ASP A 85 28.66 0.63 16.22
N THR A 86 28.69 1.04 14.95
CA THR A 86 29.18 2.35 14.56
C THR A 86 27.95 3.18 14.20
N LEU A 87 27.94 4.46 14.58
CA LEU A 87 26.85 5.42 14.28
C LEU A 87 26.46 5.48 12.77
N ALA A 88 27.30 4.92 11.89
CA ALA A 88 27.04 4.75 10.47
C ALA A 88 25.96 3.70 10.13
N ASN A 89 25.68 2.72 11.01
CA ASN A 89 24.78 1.59 10.73
C ASN A 89 23.38 1.71 11.36
N ARG A 90 23.20 2.63 12.32
CA ARG A 90 21.89 2.90 12.94
C ARG A 90 21.27 4.16 12.35
N PHE A 91 20.00 4.10 11.99
CA PHE A 91 19.24 5.27 11.52
C PHE A 91 17.93 5.39 12.30
N ASN A 92 17.92 6.28 13.29
CA ASN A 92 16.75 6.57 14.10
C ASN A 92 16.01 7.79 13.56
N CYS A 93 14.84 7.56 12.97
CA CYS A 93 14.01 8.61 12.36
C CYS A 93 13.43 9.60 13.37
N ALA A 94 13.58 9.34 14.68
CA ALA A 94 13.25 10.31 15.72
C ALA A 94 14.20 11.52 15.73
N VAL A 95 15.46 11.34 15.31
CA VAL A 95 16.55 12.33 15.45
C VAL A 95 17.39 12.51 14.19
N ARG A 96 17.16 11.71 13.14
CA ARG A 96 17.82 11.79 11.83
C ARG A 96 16.79 11.78 10.72
N ASP A 97 17.09 12.49 9.64
CA ASP A 97 16.26 12.58 8.45
C ASP A 97 17.12 12.64 7.18
N VAL A 98 16.49 12.49 6.02
CA VAL A 98 17.19 12.54 4.71
C VAL A 98 17.20 13.97 4.15
N GLN A 99 16.09 14.68 4.27
CA GLN A 99 15.80 15.99 3.70
C GLN A 99 14.93 16.81 4.67
N PRO A 100 15.53 17.63 5.56
CA PRO A 100 14.83 18.25 6.68
C PRO A 100 13.85 19.34 6.26
N SER A 101 13.91 19.79 5.01
CA SER A 101 13.03 20.82 4.46
C SER A 101 11.89 20.27 3.61
N ILE A 102 11.76 18.94 3.47
CA ILE A 102 10.69 18.31 2.70
C ILE A 102 9.65 17.69 3.64
N THR A 103 8.39 18.08 3.47
CA THR A 103 7.27 17.41 4.12
C THR A 103 6.61 16.45 3.14
N THR A 104 6.57 15.16 3.48
CA THR A 104 5.74 14.20 2.75
C THR A 104 4.36 14.17 3.38
N ARG A 105 3.28 14.26 2.60
CA ARG A 105 1.90 14.04 3.06
C ARG A 105 1.28 12.89 2.28
N TYR A 106 0.52 12.04 2.95
CA TYR A 106 -0.16 10.91 2.33
C TYR A 106 -1.59 10.77 2.83
N LEU A 107 -2.56 10.74 1.90
CA LEU A 107 -3.97 10.52 2.17
C LEU A 107 -4.41 9.15 1.63
N SER A 108 -4.62 8.19 2.54
CA SER A 108 -5.08 6.84 2.22
C SER A 108 -6.55 6.86 1.79
N THR A 109 -6.83 6.60 0.51
CA THR A 109 -8.16 6.73 -0.12
C THR A 109 -8.60 5.51 -0.92
N GLY A 110 -7.74 4.48 -1.01
CA GLY A 110 -7.90 3.36 -1.93
C GLY A 110 -7.31 3.64 -3.31
N SER A 111 -6.89 2.58 -4.01
CA SER A 111 -6.15 2.70 -5.27
C SER A 111 -6.94 3.39 -6.38
N GLY A 112 -8.28 3.26 -6.42
CA GLY A 112 -9.07 3.97 -7.44
C GLY A 112 -9.06 5.48 -7.30
N GLN A 113 -9.03 5.99 -6.06
CA GLN A 113 -8.85 7.41 -5.82
C GLN A 113 -7.40 7.86 -6.08
N GLY A 114 -6.42 6.99 -5.87
CA GLY A 114 -5.04 7.21 -6.32
C GLY A 114 -4.92 7.34 -7.84
N VAL A 115 -5.56 6.44 -8.61
CA VAL A 115 -5.63 6.55 -10.08
C VAL A 115 -6.41 7.81 -10.49
N THR A 116 -7.50 8.16 -9.82
CA THR A 116 -8.23 9.41 -10.06
C THR A 116 -7.34 10.64 -9.83
N ALA A 117 -6.61 10.69 -8.71
CA ALA A 117 -5.65 11.74 -8.40
C ALA A 117 -4.55 11.84 -9.44
N TYR A 118 -4.04 10.70 -9.91
CA TYR A 118 -3.02 10.65 -10.95
C TYR A 118 -3.48 11.17 -12.32
N LEU A 119 -4.66 10.73 -12.77
CA LEU A 119 -5.19 11.12 -14.09
C LEU A 119 -5.66 12.57 -14.12
N ASN A 120 -6.21 13.06 -13.01
CA ASN A 120 -6.84 14.37 -12.95
C ASN A 120 -6.05 15.39 -12.14
N ASN A 121 -4.88 15.05 -11.61
CA ASN A 121 -4.15 15.86 -10.62
C ASN A 121 -5.01 16.34 -9.43
N ARG A 122 -6.10 15.62 -9.12
CA ARG A 122 -7.05 15.92 -8.04
C ARG A 122 -7.87 14.70 -7.67
N LEU A 123 -8.27 14.61 -6.41
CA LEU A 123 -9.24 13.60 -5.96
C LEU A 123 -10.66 13.94 -6.47
N SER A 124 -11.54 12.94 -6.42
CA SER A 124 -12.99 13.17 -6.56
C SER A 124 -13.47 14.15 -5.49
N SER A 125 -14.41 15.03 -5.85
CA SER A 125 -15.08 15.95 -4.92
C SER A 125 -15.87 15.23 -3.82
N THR A 126 -16.18 13.94 -4.02
CA THR A 126 -16.90 13.10 -3.06
C THR A 126 -16.01 12.54 -1.95
N VAL A 127 -14.70 12.74 -2.00
CA VAL A 127 -13.80 12.28 -0.92
C VAL A 127 -13.97 13.17 0.30
N VAL A 128 -14.15 12.54 1.45
CA VAL A 128 -14.08 13.19 2.76
C VAL A 128 -12.84 12.68 3.47
N ALA A 129 -11.98 13.58 3.95
CA ALA A 129 -10.73 13.25 4.64
C ALA A 129 -10.88 13.32 6.16
N SER A 130 -9.92 12.72 6.87
CA SER A 130 -9.83 12.74 8.32
C SER A 130 -10.03 14.15 8.88
N PRO A 131 -10.69 14.27 10.05
CA PRO A 131 -10.68 15.52 10.80
C PRO A 131 -9.25 16.07 10.90
N THR A 132 -9.10 17.39 10.77
CA THR A 132 -7.82 18.14 10.78
C THR A 132 -6.81 17.79 9.67
N PHE A 133 -7.06 16.78 8.83
CA PHE A 133 -6.26 16.48 7.65
C PHE A 133 -6.96 16.95 6.38
N ALA A 134 -6.73 18.22 6.00
CA ALA A 134 -7.36 18.79 4.83
C ALA A 134 -6.93 18.09 3.53
N ILE A 135 -7.91 17.82 2.65
CA ILE A 135 -7.66 17.44 1.26
C ILE A 135 -6.82 18.53 0.61
N TYR A 136 -5.81 18.11 -0.14
CA TYR A 136 -4.94 19.06 -0.80
C TYR A 136 -5.66 19.68 -2.00
N THR A 137 -5.88 20.98 -1.92
CA THR A 137 -6.58 21.80 -2.92
C THR A 137 -5.70 22.91 -3.50
N SER A 138 -4.37 22.85 -3.26
CA SER A 138 -3.47 23.84 -3.84
C SER A 138 -3.52 23.77 -5.36
N GLY A 139 -3.20 24.87 -6.03
CA GLY A 139 -3.13 24.92 -7.49
C GLY A 139 -2.15 23.90 -8.10
N ASP A 140 -1.22 23.36 -7.31
CA ASP A 140 -0.23 22.39 -7.76
C ASP A 140 -0.76 20.95 -7.86
N GLY A 141 -1.79 20.60 -7.08
CA GLY A 141 -2.36 19.25 -7.10
C GLY A 141 -1.51 18.18 -6.40
N TYR A 142 -1.75 16.91 -6.73
CA TYR A 142 -1.08 15.75 -6.15
C TYR A 142 0.17 15.38 -6.96
N GLN A 143 1.33 15.28 -6.28
CA GLN A 143 2.62 15.01 -6.93
C GLN A 143 2.90 13.52 -7.16
N TYR A 144 2.23 12.65 -6.42
CA TYR A 144 2.35 11.21 -6.60
C TYR A 144 1.05 10.52 -6.18
N SER A 145 0.89 9.28 -6.57
CA SER A 145 -0.17 8.42 -6.05
C SER A 145 0.31 7.00 -5.90
N PHE A 146 -0.31 6.24 -4.99
CA PHE A 146 -0.11 4.79 -4.93
C PHE A 146 -1.34 4.04 -5.45
N SER A 147 -1.10 2.95 -6.17
CA SER A 147 -2.12 2.02 -6.63
C SER A 147 -1.58 0.59 -6.58
N ASP A 148 -2.31 -0.35 -5.96
CA ASP A 148 -1.92 -1.77 -5.94
C ASP A 148 -2.54 -2.55 -7.13
N THR A 149 -3.28 -1.84 -7.98
CA THR A 149 -3.72 -2.33 -9.28
C THR A 149 -2.92 -1.63 -10.37
N ALA A 150 -2.53 -2.37 -11.40
CA ALA A 150 -1.89 -1.79 -12.57
C ALA A 150 -2.85 -0.80 -13.26
N LEU A 151 -2.30 0.24 -13.87
CA LEU A 151 -3.01 1.04 -14.86
C LEU A 151 -3.50 0.12 -16.00
N SER A 152 -4.64 0.46 -16.57
CA SER A 152 -5.14 -0.15 -17.81
C SER A 152 -4.73 0.65 -19.03
N ALA A 153 -4.85 0.05 -20.23
CA ALA A 153 -4.72 0.76 -21.49
C ALA A 153 -5.70 1.96 -21.57
N THR A 154 -6.91 1.81 -21.04
CA THR A 154 -7.88 2.91 -20.93
C THR A 154 -7.36 4.05 -20.05
N ASN A 155 -6.71 3.76 -18.91
CA ASN A 155 -6.14 4.82 -18.08
C ASN A 155 -5.04 5.59 -18.83
N LEU A 156 -4.17 4.90 -19.58
CA LEU A 156 -3.16 5.57 -20.39
C LEU A 156 -3.76 6.38 -21.54
N SER A 157 -4.81 5.86 -22.19
CA SER A 157 -5.55 6.64 -23.18
C SER A 157 -6.09 7.92 -22.54
N THR A 158 -6.79 7.82 -21.41
CA THR A 158 -7.32 8.99 -20.69
C THR A 158 -6.23 10.00 -20.35
N TYR A 159 -5.08 9.55 -19.83
CA TYR A 159 -3.96 10.43 -19.52
C TYR A 159 -3.45 11.22 -20.74
N ASN A 160 -3.43 10.58 -21.91
CA ASN A 160 -2.92 11.15 -23.15
C ASN A 160 -3.97 11.93 -23.96
N THR A 161 -5.26 11.71 -23.73
CA THR A 161 -6.32 12.27 -24.61
C THR A 161 -7.37 13.10 -23.89
N ALA A 162 -7.66 12.84 -22.62
CA ALA A 162 -8.72 13.56 -21.91
C ALA A 162 -8.26 14.94 -21.46
N LEU A 163 -9.08 15.96 -21.72
CA LEU A 163 -8.85 17.31 -21.23
C LEU A 163 -9.17 17.38 -19.74
N ILE A 164 -8.21 17.83 -18.95
CA ILE A 164 -8.37 18.10 -17.53
C ILE A 164 -8.20 19.60 -17.27
N ASN A 165 -9.02 20.14 -16.38
CA ASN A 165 -8.80 21.47 -15.81
C ASN A 165 -8.82 21.32 -14.28
N PRO A 166 -7.71 20.85 -13.69
CA PRO A 166 -7.73 20.48 -12.28
C PRO A 166 -7.77 21.70 -11.37
N PHE A 167 -7.11 22.79 -11.78
CA PHE A 167 -7.00 24.04 -11.05
C PHE A 167 -6.92 25.23 -12.01
N THR A 168 -7.41 26.39 -11.57
CA THR A 168 -7.45 27.64 -12.36
C THR A 168 -6.08 28.08 -12.90
N ARG A 169 -4.98 27.64 -12.29
CA ARG A 169 -3.61 28.02 -12.69
C ARG A 169 -3.19 27.57 -14.07
N TYR A 170 -3.81 26.52 -14.63
CA TYR A 170 -3.38 25.96 -15.92
C TYR A 170 -3.98 26.72 -17.11
N GLY A 171 -4.74 27.79 -16.86
CA GLY A 171 -5.36 28.65 -17.86
C GLY A 171 -6.54 27.96 -18.54
N ALA A 172 -6.27 26.96 -19.39
CA ALA A 172 -7.25 26.19 -20.14
C ALA A 172 -7.17 24.70 -19.82
N ALA A 173 -8.24 23.97 -20.14
CA ALA A 173 -8.24 22.52 -20.05
C ALA A 173 -7.23 21.93 -21.04
N ALA A 174 -6.37 21.03 -20.59
CA ALA A 174 -5.32 20.40 -21.39
C ALA A 174 -5.16 18.93 -21.00
N LYS A 175 -4.47 18.15 -21.83
CA LYS A 175 -4.20 16.73 -21.55
C LYS A 175 -3.21 16.62 -20.39
N ALA A 176 -3.35 15.59 -19.55
CA ALA A 176 -2.39 15.36 -18.46
C ALA A 176 -0.95 15.21 -18.98
N ALA A 177 -0.78 14.54 -20.13
CA ALA A 177 0.51 14.43 -20.80
C ALA A 177 1.12 15.77 -21.22
N ASP A 178 0.29 16.73 -21.64
CA ASP A 178 0.73 18.07 -22.03
C ASP A 178 1.16 18.89 -20.80
N LEU A 179 0.46 18.72 -19.68
CA LEU A 179 0.71 19.45 -18.44
C LEU A 179 1.87 18.86 -17.62
N PHE A 180 1.97 17.54 -17.53
CA PHE A 180 2.82 16.84 -16.55
C PHE A 180 3.88 15.93 -17.19
N GLY A 181 3.88 15.84 -18.53
CA GLY A 181 4.83 15.04 -19.29
C GLY A 181 4.44 13.57 -19.38
N ALA A 182 5.39 12.68 -19.64
CA ALA A 182 5.08 11.27 -19.85
C ALA A 182 4.60 10.62 -18.53
N PRO A 183 3.64 9.68 -18.62
CA PRO A 183 3.19 8.94 -17.44
C PRO A 183 4.28 7.97 -16.95
N ILE A 184 4.45 7.87 -15.63
CA ILE A 184 5.33 6.90 -14.98
C ILE A 184 4.48 6.02 -14.05
N GLN A 185 4.56 4.71 -14.23
CA GLN A 185 4.07 3.73 -13.27
C GLN A 185 5.23 2.79 -12.94
N ILE A 186 5.52 2.62 -11.65
CA ILE A 186 6.58 1.73 -11.18
C ILE A 186 6.11 0.95 -9.94
N PRO A 187 6.47 -0.34 -9.80
CA PRO A 187 6.31 -1.01 -8.53
C PRO A 187 7.29 -0.40 -7.53
N VAL A 188 6.92 -0.35 -6.25
CA VAL A 188 7.82 0.14 -5.18
C VAL A 188 7.97 -0.89 -4.07
N VAL A 189 6.89 -1.58 -3.74
CA VAL A 189 6.85 -2.55 -2.64
C VAL A 189 6.10 -3.80 -3.05
N LEU A 190 6.57 -4.96 -2.60
CA LEU A 190 5.91 -6.25 -2.72
C LEU A 190 5.00 -6.50 -1.52
N ALA A 191 3.82 -7.02 -1.77
CA ALA A 191 2.85 -7.30 -0.71
C ALA A 191 2.32 -8.72 -0.83
N ALA A 192 2.36 -9.45 0.29
CA ALA A 192 1.60 -10.67 0.49
C ALA A 192 0.28 -10.28 1.18
N ILE A 193 -0.86 -10.48 0.52
CA ILE A 193 -2.16 -10.12 1.09
C ILE A 193 -2.49 -11.08 2.22
N ALA A 194 -2.47 -10.58 3.44
CA ALA A 194 -2.72 -11.38 4.63
C ALA A 194 -4.19 -11.82 4.65
N VAL A 195 -4.40 -13.09 4.99
CA VAL A 195 -5.72 -13.57 5.42
C VAL A 195 -5.83 -13.33 6.91
N GLY A 196 -6.38 -12.18 7.29
CA GLY A 196 -6.46 -11.73 8.68
C GLY A 196 -7.70 -12.28 9.40
N TYR A 197 -7.58 -12.57 10.69
CA TYR A 197 -8.71 -12.99 11.54
C TYR A 197 -8.56 -12.49 12.98
N SER A 198 -9.69 -12.31 13.66
CA SER A 198 -9.72 -12.07 15.10
C SER A 198 -9.42 -13.38 15.85
N PRO A 199 -8.46 -13.41 16.78
CA PRO A 199 -8.22 -14.60 17.59
C PRO A 199 -9.38 -14.87 18.56
N VAL A 200 -10.11 -13.84 18.99
CA VAL A 200 -11.27 -13.96 19.88
C VAL A 200 -12.50 -14.31 19.05
N TYR A 201 -13.13 -15.45 19.34
CA TYR A 201 -14.31 -15.92 18.61
C TYR A 201 -15.60 -15.87 19.41
N ALA A 202 -15.53 -15.80 20.74
CA ALA A 202 -16.73 -15.70 21.56
C ALA A 202 -16.56 -14.80 22.80
N LYS A 203 -17.59 -13.98 22.98
CA LYS A 203 -17.99 -13.14 24.12
C LYS A 203 -18.95 -13.86 25.05
N VAL A 204 -18.74 -14.06 26.35
CA VAL A 204 -19.83 -14.52 27.27
C VAL A 204 -19.89 -13.68 28.53
N ARG A 205 -21.10 -13.29 28.96
CA ARG A 205 -21.28 -12.63 30.25
C ARG A 205 -21.39 -13.63 31.38
N LEU A 206 -20.53 -13.49 32.39
CA LEU A 206 -20.52 -14.34 33.58
C LEU A 206 -21.47 -13.82 34.66
N ALA A 207 -21.70 -14.65 35.68
CA ALA A 207 -22.58 -14.32 36.81
C ALA A 207 -22.08 -13.14 37.65
N ASP A 208 -20.77 -12.91 37.68
CA ASP A 208 -20.13 -11.76 38.34
C ASP A 208 -20.16 -10.48 37.48
N THR A 209 -20.92 -10.50 36.38
CA THR A 209 -21.06 -9.43 35.37
C THR A 209 -19.83 -9.19 34.50
N THR A 210 -18.72 -9.90 34.71
CA THR A 210 -17.54 -9.79 33.85
C THR A 210 -17.78 -10.45 32.48
N VAL A 211 -16.96 -10.07 31.49
CA VAL A 211 -17.00 -10.64 30.14
C VAL A 211 -15.84 -11.60 29.99
N GLN A 212 -16.14 -12.89 29.88
CA GLN A 212 -15.16 -13.91 29.53
C GLN A 212 -14.98 -13.95 28.01
N THR A 213 -13.72 -14.00 27.58
CA THR A 213 -13.35 -14.08 26.16
C THR A 213 -12.78 -15.45 25.84
N PHE A 214 -13.15 -16.00 24.68
CA PHE A 214 -12.64 -17.29 24.19
C PHE A 214 -11.91 -17.10 22.88
N THR A 215 -10.77 -17.79 22.75
CA THR A 215 -9.89 -17.66 21.58
C THR A 215 -9.76 -18.94 20.80
N PHE A 216 -9.59 -18.83 19.48
CA PHE A 216 -9.41 -20.00 18.63
C PHE A 216 -8.15 -20.76 19.05
N LYS A 217 -8.30 -22.06 19.31
CA LYS A 217 -7.15 -22.95 19.45
C LYS A 217 -6.65 -23.32 18.06
N THR A 218 -5.41 -22.98 17.77
CA THR A 218 -4.72 -23.29 16.50
C THR A 218 -3.40 -24.00 16.80
N PRO A 219 -2.76 -24.64 15.81
CA PRO A 219 -1.38 -25.14 15.95
C PRO A 219 -0.42 -24.07 16.46
N VAL A 220 0.73 -24.46 17.02
CA VAL A 220 1.75 -23.53 17.55
C VAL A 220 2.17 -22.47 16.53
N ALA A 221 2.23 -22.84 15.25
CA ALA A 221 2.57 -21.92 14.17
C ALA A 221 1.39 -21.05 13.69
N GLY A 222 0.20 -21.15 14.28
CA GLY A 222 -1.01 -20.44 13.90
C GLY A 222 -1.95 -21.23 12.99
N LEU A 223 -3.00 -20.56 12.50
CA LEU A 223 -4.01 -21.11 11.58
C LEU A 223 -3.37 -21.44 10.22
N LYS A 224 -3.46 -22.71 9.80
CA LYS A 224 -2.92 -23.19 8.51
C LYS A 224 -4.05 -23.58 7.56
N LEU A 225 -4.19 -22.85 6.46
CA LEU A 225 -5.24 -23.09 5.47
C LEU A 225 -4.66 -23.68 4.19
N THR A 226 -5.15 -24.85 3.80
CA THR A 226 -4.90 -25.43 2.48
C THR A 226 -5.56 -24.58 1.40
N ARG A 227 -5.13 -24.78 0.15
CA ARG A 227 -5.71 -24.11 -1.01
C ARG A 227 -7.22 -24.33 -1.13
N ALA A 228 -7.67 -25.56 -0.97
CA ALA A 228 -9.10 -25.88 -0.94
C ALA A 228 -9.84 -25.17 0.21
N GLN A 229 -9.23 -25.06 1.38
CA GLN A 229 -9.88 -24.43 2.54
C GLN A 229 -10.02 -22.91 2.39
N TYR A 230 -8.96 -22.18 2.04
CA TYR A 230 -9.12 -20.72 1.86
C TYR A 230 -10.02 -20.40 0.66
N CYS A 231 -9.93 -21.15 -0.44
CA CYS A 231 -10.87 -21.01 -1.56
C CYS A 231 -12.30 -21.33 -1.14
N GLY A 232 -12.51 -22.38 -0.34
CA GLY A 232 -13.83 -22.78 0.16
C GLY A 232 -14.45 -21.72 1.05
N ILE A 233 -13.66 -21.11 1.94
CA ILE A 233 -14.09 -20.00 2.80
C ILE A 233 -14.50 -18.79 1.94
N PHE A 234 -13.63 -18.34 1.05
CA PHE A 234 -13.84 -17.11 0.29
C PHE A 234 -14.89 -17.23 -0.82
N ASN A 235 -15.16 -18.44 -1.33
CA ASN A 235 -16.27 -18.70 -2.25
C ASN A 235 -17.59 -19.00 -1.52
N GLY A 236 -17.57 -19.12 -0.19
CA GLY A 236 -18.75 -19.40 0.64
C GLY A 236 -19.20 -20.87 0.63
N THR A 237 -18.32 -21.80 0.25
CA THR A 237 -18.56 -23.25 0.38
C THR A 237 -18.31 -23.73 1.82
N ILE A 238 -17.30 -23.17 2.48
CA ILE A 238 -17.09 -23.29 3.94
C ILE A 238 -17.65 -22.04 4.58
N THR A 239 -18.69 -22.19 5.39
CA THR A 239 -19.43 -21.10 6.01
C THR A 239 -19.41 -21.13 7.53
N ASN A 240 -18.80 -22.16 8.13
CA ASN A 240 -18.62 -22.26 9.57
C ASN A 240 -17.21 -22.75 9.92
N TRP A 241 -16.61 -22.20 10.97
CA TRP A 241 -15.28 -22.59 11.43
C TRP A 241 -15.22 -24.05 11.86
N ASN A 242 -16.34 -24.63 12.31
CA ASN A 242 -16.40 -26.04 12.69
C ASN A 242 -16.38 -27.01 11.50
N GLN A 243 -16.48 -26.53 10.26
CA GLN A 243 -16.33 -27.34 9.05
C GLN A 243 -14.86 -27.56 8.68
N LEU A 244 -13.93 -26.84 9.32
CA LEU A 244 -12.50 -27.10 9.19
C LEU A 244 -12.08 -28.26 10.10
N PRO A 245 -11.03 -29.02 9.73
CA PRO A 245 -10.46 -30.03 10.60
C PRO A 245 -10.06 -29.47 11.97
N THR A 246 -10.26 -30.25 13.03
CA THR A 246 -9.89 -29.86 14.41
C THR A 246 -8.38 -29.69 14.60
N THR A 247 -7.57 -30.23 13.69
CA THR A 247 -6.12 -30.03 13.59
C THR A 247 -5.74 -28.67 13.01
N VAL A 248 -6.68 -27.99 12.32
CA VAL A 248 -6.49 -26.64 11.76
C VAL A 248 -6.97 -25.59 12.76
N VAL A 249 -8.16 -25.78 13.32
CA VAL A 249 -8.78 -24.85 14.26
C VAL A 249 -9.76 -25.59 15.16
N ASN A 250 -9.83 -25.19 16.43
CA ASN A 250 -10.78 -25.73 17.38
C ASN A 250 -11.20 -24.66 18.40
N LYS A 251 -12.20 -24.97 19.23
CA LYS A 251 -12.60 -24.12 20.35
C LYS A 251 -11.51 -24.02 21.41
N ASP A 252 -11.63 -22.98 22.22
CA ASP A 252 -10.92 -22.89 23.49
C ASP A 252 -11.32 -24.08 24.39
N LEU A 253 -10.37 -24.66 25.11
CA LEU A 253 -10.65 -25.78 26.03
C LEU A 253 -11.52 -25.33 27.21
N ALA A 254 -11.44 -24.06 27.59
CA ALA A 254 -12.28 -23.48 28.64
C ALA A 254 -13.73 -23.22 28.17
N ASP A 255 -13.99 -23.24 26.87
CA ASP A 255 -15.34 -23.02 26.33
C ASP A 255 -16.15 -24.31 26.35
N THR A 256 -17.16 -24.38 27.21
CA THR A 256 -18.03 -25.55 27.33
C THR A 256 -19.07 -25.63 26.22
N ALA A 257 -19.32 -24.54 25.49
CA ALA A 257 -20.30 -24.51 24.39
C ALA A 257 -19.85 -25.37 23.19
N PRO A 258 -20.78 -25.81 22.33
CA PRO A 258 -20.44 -26.44 21.06
C PRO A 258 -19.63 -25.49 20.16
N PHE A 259 -18.62 -26.02 19.47
CA PHE A 259 -17.89 -25.24 18.49
C PHE A 259 -18.75 -25.08 17.23
N ASN A 260 -19.41 -23.94 17.12
CA ASN A 260 -20.29 -23.58 16.00
C ASN A 260 -20.19 -22.07 15.78
N VAL A 261 -19.16 -21.64 15.06
CA VAL A 261 -18.86 -20.21 14.85
C VAL A 261 -19.05 -19.90 13.36
N PRO A 262 -20.09 -19.15 12.99
CA PRO A 262 -20.32 -18.77 11.60
C PRO A 262 -19.17 -17.93 11.06
N ILE A 263 -18.68 -18.26 9.87
CA ILE A 263 -17.70 -17.45 9.16
C ILE A 263 -18.41 -16.22 8.58
N ARG A 264 -17.84 -15.04 8.81
CA ARG A 264 -18.26 -13.78 8.18
C ARG A 264 -17.07 -13.21 7.45
N LEU A 265 -17.23 -12.89 6.18
CA LEU A 265 -16.13 -12.34 5.40
C LEU A 265 -16.08 -10.83 5.59
N VAL A 266 -14.89 -10.24 5.53
CA VAL A 266 -14.72 -8.79 5.53
C VAL A 266 -13.88 -8.38 4.33
N GLY A 267 -14.35 -7.39 3.60
CA GLY A 267 -13.74 -6.92 2.36
C GLY A 267 -13.85 -5.41 2.18
N ARG A 268 -13.41 -4.94 1.02
CA ARG A 268 -13.30 -3.50 0.71
C ARG A 268 -14.55 -2.98 0.02
N SER A 269 -15.03 -1.81 0.42
CA SER A 269 -16.22 -1.16 -0.17
C SER A 269 -15.91 -0.31 -1.40
N GLU A 270 -14.68 0.17 -1.51
CA GLU A 270 -14.21 1.09 -2.53
C GLU A 270 -13.36 0.39 -3.61
N THR A 271 -13.02 1.13 -4.67
CA THR A 271 -12.03 0.66 -5.65
C THR A 271 -10.66 0.46 -5.00
N SER A 272 -10.24 -0.80 -4.86
CA SER A 272 -9.14 -1.26 -4.02
C SER A 272 -8.17 -2.13 -4.82
N GLY A 273 -6.89 -1.76 -4.80
CA GLY A 273 -5.81 -2.58 -5.36
C GLY A 273 -5.56 -3.85 -4.53
N THR A 274 -5.74 -3.80 -3.20
CA THR A 274 -5.71 -5.00 -2.35
C THR A 274 -6.74 -6.04 -2.81
N THR A 275 -7.94 -5.58 -3.20
CA THR A 275 -8.99 -6.42 -3.78
C THR A 275 -8.57 -6.95 -5.15
N SER A 276 -7.92 -6.14 -5.98
CA SER A 276 -7.36 -6.58 -7.27
C SER A 276 -6.37 -7.72 -7.10
N ILE A 277 -5.41 -7.60 -6.18
CA ILE A 277 -4.43 -8.66 -5.89
C ILE A 277 -5.11 -9.93 -5.35
N TYR A 278 -6.05 -9.77 -4.41
CA TYR A 278 -6.78 -10.89 -3.81
C TYR A 278 -7.64 -11.64 -4.83
N THR A 279 -8.48 -10.94 -5.59
CA THR A 279 -9.39 -11.56 -6.57
C THR A 279 -8.63 -12.18 -7.73
N ARG A 280 -7.51 -11.57 -8.17
CA ARG A 280 -6.58 -12.17 -9.14
C ARG A 280 -6.07 -13.53 -8.65
N ALA A 281 -5.66 -13.60 -7.40
CA ALA A 281 -5.20 -14.85 -6.79
C ALA A 281 -6.31 -15.89 -6.69
N MET A 282 -7.51 -15.50 -6.24
CA MET A 282 -8.65 -16.42 -6.16
C MET A 282 -9.09 -16.94 -7.53
N ALA A 283 -9.15 -16.06 -8.54
CA ALA A 283 -9.52 -16.42 -9.91
C ALA A 283 -8.54 -17.44 -10.52
N ALA A 284 -7.24 -17.30 -10.23
CA ALA A 284 -6.21 -18.20 -10.75
C ALA A 284 -6.10 -19.53 -10.00
N GLN A 285 -6.52 -19.59 -8.73
CA GLN A 285 -6.19 -20.70 -7.82
C GLN A 285 -7.36 -21.60 -7.45
N CYS A 286 -8.61 -21.10 -7.50
CA CYS A 286 -9.75 -21.77 -6.87
C CYS A 286 -10.55 -22.69 -7.80
N THR A 287 -10.23 -22.73 -9.10
CA THR A 287 -10.97 -23.54 -10.08
C THR A 287 -10.70 -25.04 -9.90
N GLY A 288 -11.76 -25.85 -9.91
CA GLY A 288 -11.66 -27.32 -9.93
C GLY A 288 -11.26 -27.97 -8.60
N LEU A 289 -11.28 -27.24 -7.50
CA LEU A 289 -10.97 -27.75 -6.18
C LEU A 289 -12.18 -28.40 -5.51
N LEU A 290 -11.92 -29.40 -4.67
CA LEU A 290 -12.92 -30.05 -3.82
C LEU A 290 -12.65 -29.72 -2.35
N VAL A 291 -13.69 -29.58 -1.55
CA VAL A 291 -13.56 -29.36 -0.11
C VAL A 291 -14.68 -30.04 0.67
N ALA A 292 -14.34 -30.61 1.83
CA ALA A 292 -15.31 -31.21 2.74
C ALA A 292 -16.00 -30.13 3.59
N THR A 293 -17.31 -30.27 3.79
CA THR A 293 -18.16 -29.25 4.46
C THR A 293 -18.88 -29.77 5.70
N GLY A 294 -18.66 -31.02 6.10
CA GLY A 294 -19.14 -31.56 7.37
C GLY A 294 -18.25 -31.13 8.55
N VAL A 295 -18.81 -31.25 9.75
CA VAL A 295 -18.13 -30.86 11.00
C VAL A 295 -16.79 -31.59 11.13
N GLY A 296 -15.73 -30.88 11.50
CA GLY A 296 -14.37 -31.40 11.60
C GLY A 296 -13.72 -31.69 10.25
N GLY A 297 -14.21 -31.10 9.16
CA GLY A 297 -13.74 -31.41 7.80
C GLY A 297 -14.15 -32.81 7.34
N THR A 298 -15.22 -33.35 7.91
CA THR A 298 -15.80 -34.63 7.51
C THR A 298 -16.84 -34.43 6.41
N GLY A 299 -17.43 -35.51 5.89
CA GLY A 299 -18.44 -35.44 4.84
C GLY A 299 -17.86 -35.51 3.43
N THR A 300 -18.75 -35.75 2.46
CA THR A 300 -18.39 -35.92 1.06
C THR A 300 -17.81 -34.61 0.50
N PRO A 301 -16.61 -34.62 -0.10
CA PRO A 301 -16.06 -33.44 -0.74
C PRO A 301 -17.00 -32.87 -1.81
N VAL A 302 -17.23 -31.56 -1.77
CA VAL A 302 -18.05 -30.82 -2.72
C VAL A 302 -17.15 -29.94 -3.58
N ALA A 303 -17.48 -29.79 -4.86
CA ALA A 303 -16.75 -28.90 -5.76
C ALA A 303 -16.95 -27.44 -5.37
N ILE A 304 -15.86 -26.68 -5.34
CA ILE A 304 -15.88 -25.24 -5.17
C ILE A 304 -16.33 -24.61 -6.48
N VAL A 305 -17.45 -23.89 -6.43
CA VAL A 305 -17.86 -23.00 -7.51
C VAL A 305 -17.04 -21.73 -7.40
N ASN A 306 -16.04 -21.58 -8.27
CA ASN A 306 -15.18 -20.40 -8.26
C ASN A 306 -15.97 -19.18 -8.75
N LYS A 307 -16.26 -18.27 -7.82
CA LYS A 307 -16.99 -17.01 -8.06
C LYS A 307 -16.08 -15.91 -8.62
N PHE A 308 -14.76 -16.13 -8.68
CA PHE A 308 -13.79 -15.16 -9.17
C PHE A 308 -13.38 -15.47 -10.61
N GLY A 309 -13.76 -14.61 -11.55
CA GLY A 309 -13.54 -14.79 -12.98
C GLY A 309 -12.21 -14.20 -13.48
N ASN A 310 -11.79 -13.07 -12.91
CA ASN A 310 -10.50 -12.42 -13.15
C ASN A 310 -10.13 -11.50 -11.96
N SER A 311 -9.05 -10.73 -12.10
CA SER A 311 -8.66 -9.64 -11.21
C SER A 311 -9.68 -8.51 -11.23
N GLU A 312 -10.11 -8.08 -10.06
CA GLU A 312 -11.16 -7.07 -9.89
C GLU A 312 -10.86 -6.14 -8.73
N ASN A 313 -11.14 -4.86 -8.92
CA ASN A 313 -10.82 -3.84 -7.93
C ASN A 313 -11.98 -3.50 -6.99
N ARG A 314 -13.11 -4.21 -7.04
CA ARG A 314 -14.29 -4.00 -6.16
C ARG A 314 -14.97 -5.32 -5.79
N LEU A 315 -15.75 -5.29 -4.71
CA LEU A 315 -16.71 -6.34 -4.33
C LEU A 315 -18.16 -5.83 -4.51
N PRO A 316 -19.13 -6.70 -4.87
CA PRO A 316 -18.95 -8.09 -5.27
C PRO A 316 -18.52 -8.18 -6.73
N TYR A 317 -17.94 -9.32 -7.11
CA TYR A 317 -17.82 -9.68 -8.51
C TYR A 317 -18.81 -10.81 -8.81
N ASP A 318 -19.63 -10.63 -9.85
CA ASP A 318 -20.40 -11.70 -10.49
C ASP A 318 -19.85 -11.86 -11.91
N GLY A 319 -19.17 -12.97 -12.19
CA GLY A 319 -18.57 -13.27 -13.48
C GLY A 319 -19.54 -13.43 -14.65
N VAL A 320 -20.79 -13.00 -14.52
CA VAL A 320 -21.86 -13.14 -15.52
C VAL A 320 -22.44 -11.80 -16.00
N THR A 321 -22.07 -10.63 -15.45
CA THR A 321 -22.64 -9.37 -15.96
C THR A 321 -21.64 -8.22 -16.10
N THR A 322 -21.69 -7.60 -17.28
CA THR A 322 -21.25 -6.24 -17.58
C THR A 322 -21.99 -5.22 -16.70
N VAL A 323 -21.82 -5.25 -15.38
CA VAL A 323 -22.29 -4.16 -14.52
C VAL A 323 -21.28 -3.03 -14.60
N THR A 324 -21.39 -2.29 -15.69
CA THR A 324 -20.86 -0.94 -15.79
C THR A 324 -21.55 -0.10 -14.72
N GLY A 325 -20.85 0.20 -13.62
CA GLY A 325 -21.18 1.35 -12.78
C GLY A 325 -22.32 1.20 -11.77
N THR A 326 -22.33 0.18 -10.92
CA THR A 326 -22.98 0.33 -9.60
C THR A 326 -21.92 0.23 -8.52
N ALA A 327 -21.46 1.41 -8.08
CA ALA A 327 -20.75 1.50 -6.82
C ALA A 327 -21.63 0.92 -5.70
N TYR A 328 -21.01 0.49 -4.59
CA TYR A 328 -21.67 0.59 -3.29
C TYR A 328 -21.96 2.09 -3.05
N THR A 329 -23.05 2.60 -3.60
CA THR A 329 -23.49 3.99 -3.44
C THR A 329 -24.24 4.16 -2.13
N GLY A 330 -23.77 3.58 -1.02
CA GLY A 330 -24.38 3.76 0.31
C GLY A 330 -25.89 3.51 0.43
N ALA A 331 -26.53 2.92 -0.58
CA ALA A 331 -27.97 2.72 -0.66
C ALA A 331 -28.26 1.25 -0.45
N ALA A 332 -29.12 0.99 0.54
CA ALA A 332 -29.61 -0.33 0.86
C ALA A 332 -30.19 -1.04 -0.38
N GLY A 333 -29.90 -2.34 -0.50
CA GLY A 333 -30.70 -3.25 -1.32
C GLY A 333 -30.15 -3.57 -2.72
N ALA A 334 -29.28 -4.58 -2.80
CA ALA A 334 -29.22 -5.50 -3.92
C ALA A 334 -28.45 -6.77 -3.51
N VAL A 335 -29.09 -7.65 -2.75
CA VAL A 335 -28.61 -9.03 -2.53
C VAL A 335 -29.08 -9.85 -3.74
N SER A 336 -28.19 -10.12 -4.69
CA SER A 336 -28.43 -11.15 -5.73
C SER A 336 -27.95 -12.50 -5.18
N ALA A 337 -28.52 -13.62 -5.64
CA ALA A 337 -28.03 -14.96 -5.32
C ALA A 337 -26.57 -15.22 -5.78
N THR A 338 -26.05 -14.37 -6.67
CA THR A 338 -24.65 -14.32 -7.12
C THR A 338 -23.78 -13.33 -6.33
N ASN A 339 -24.38 -12.50 -5.48
CA ASN A 339 -23.70 -11.47 -4.72
C ASN A 339 -23.10 -12.07 -3.43
N SER A 340 -21.77 -12.01 -3.28
CA SER A 340 -21.08 -12.47 -2.07
C SER A 340 -21.11 -11.45 -0.93
N LEU A 341 -21.93 -10.40 -0.98
CA LEU A 341 -22.06 -9.38 0.06
C LEU A 341 -23.25 -9.65 0.98
N SER A 342 -23.09 -9.34 2.27
CA SER A 342 -24.21 -9.41 3.21
C SER A 342 -25.13 -8.19 3.15
N GLY A 343 -24.69 -7.12 2.48
CA GLY A 343 -25.31 -5.79 2.56
C GLY A 343 -24.78 -4.94 3.73
N ALA A 344 -23.96 -5.50 4.62
CA ALA A 344 -23.41 -4.77 5.75
C ALA A 344 -22.26 -3.84 5.36
N PHE A 345 -22.28 -2.61 5.90
CA PHE A 345 -21.19 -1.66 5.81
C PHE A 345 -20.69 -1.27 7.19
N PHE A 346 -19.39 -1.46 7.42
CA PHE A 346 -18.71 -1.03 8.63
C PHE A 346 -18.11 0.36 8.43
N ASN A 347 -18.57 1.32 9.24
CA ASN A 347 -18.06 2.67 9.24
C ASN A 347 -16.87 2.80 10.19
N LYS A 348 -15.67 2.95 9.63
CA LYS A 348 -14.43 3.07 10.41
C LYS A 348 -14.37 4.30 11.32
N GLY A 349 -15.04 5.40 10.97
CA GLY A 349 -15.05 6.60 11.80
C GLY A 349 -15.90 6.44 13.07
N THR A 350 -16.95 5.62 13.04
CA THR A 350 -17.79 5.34 14.23
C THR A 350 -17.42 4.03 14.94
N GLY A 351 -16.69 3.13 14.26
CA GLY A 351 -16.35 1.81 14.80
C GLY A 351 -17.53 0.83 14.84
N LEU A 352 -18.58 1.09 14.05
CA LEU A 352 -19.83 0.33 14.07
C LEU A 352 -20.27 -0.08 12.66
N ILE A 353 -21.10 -1.12 12.58
CA ILE A 353 -21.89 -1.42 11.38
C ILE A 353 -23.05 -0.43 11.34
N THR A 354 -23.12 0.40 10.29
CA THR A 354 -24.11 1.48 10.19
C THR A 354 -25.20 1.22 9.16
N ILE A 355 -25.00 0.24 8.27
CA ILE A 355 -25.95 -0.14 7.22
C ILE A 355 -25.98 -1.65 7.12
N GLY A 356 -27.16 -2.21 6.91
CA GLY A 356 -27.37 -3.63 6.64
C GLY A 356 -27.07 -4.55 7.83
N THR A 357 -27.15 -5.85 7.59
CA THR A 357 -26.83 -6.89 8.57
C THR A 357 -25.77 -7.83 8.02
N GLU A 358 -24.97 -8.38 8.91
CA GLU A 358 -23.99 -9.39 8.50
C GLU A 358 -24.68 -10.73 8.24
N ALA A 359 -24.08 -11.51 7.36
CA ALA A 359 -24.58 -12.83 7.01
C ALA A 359 -23.41 -13.81 6.86
N THR A 360 -23.69 -15.07 7.19
CA THR A 360 -22.74 -16.17 7.17
C THR A 360 -22.26 -16.46 5.75
N GLY A 361 -20.94 -16.59 5.57
CA GLY A 361 -20.31 -16.82 4.26
C GLY A 361 -20.33 -15.62 3.31
N LEU A 362 -20.81 -14.46 3.76
CA LEU A 362 -20.92 -13.24 2.96
C LEU A 362 -20.03 -12.12 3.52
N PHE A 363 -19.68 -11.18 2.67
CA PHE A 363 -18.81 -10.04 2.95
C PHE A 363 -19.57 -8.87 3.57
N THR A 364 -19.14 -8.47 4.77
CA THR A 364 -19.25 -7.10 5.27
C THR A 364 -18.18 -6.25 4.61
N VAL A 365 -18.50 -5.03 4.19
CA VAL A 365 -17.51 -4.14 3.53
C VAL A 365 -17.12 -2.94 4.38
N ALA A 366 -15.87 -2.50 4.26
CA ALA A 366 -15.31 -1.34 4.93
C ALA A 366 -14.32 -0.59 4.01
N ASN A 367 -14.13 0.71 4.26
CA ASN A 367 -13.16 1.52 3.52
C ASN A 367 -11.73 1.34 4.05
N GLY A 368 -10.77 1.12 3.15
CA GLY A 368 -9.35 1.02 3.49
C GLY A 368 -8.95 -0.30 4.16
N ASN A 369 -7.64 -0.55 4.24
CA ASN A 369 -7.13 -1.74 4.94
C ASN A 369 -7.33 -1.61 6.46
N ASP A 370 -7.19 -0.39 6.98
CA ASP A 370 -7.51 0.00 8.34
C ASP A 370 -8.98 -0.26 8.69
N GLY A 371 -9.93 0.11 7.82
CA GLY A 371 -11.35 -0.15 8.05
C GLY A 371 -11.69 -1.65 8.02
N VAL A 372 -11.07 -2.42 7.11
CA VAL A 372 -11.20 -3.89 7.08
C VAL A 372 -10.65 -4.52 8.37
N ALA A 373 -9.52 -4.04 8.87
CA ALA A 373 -8.96 -4.51 10.12
C ALA A 373 -9.89 -4.21 11.31
N LEU A 374 -10.39 -2.97 11.42
CA LEU A 374 -11.36 -2.58 12.45
C LEU A 374 -12.64 -3.42 12.38
N ALA A 375 -13.20 -3.60 11.19
CA ALA A 375 -14.39 -4.43 10.98
C ALA A 375 -14.17 -5.90 11.38
N THR A 376 -12.97 -6.43 11.16
CA THR A 376 -12.62 -7.81 11.55
C THR A 376 -12.50 -7.96 13.07
N ALA A 377 -11.91 -6.96 13.74
CA ALA A 377 -11.76 -6.92 15.18
C ALA A 377 -13.07 -6.58 15.92
N TYR A 378 -14.04 -5.97 15.24
CA TYR A 378 -15.30 -5.54 15.83
C TYR A 378 -16.06 -6.71 16.47
N HIS A 379 -16.10 -6.76 17.80
CA HIS A 379 -16.82 -7.79 18.55
C HIS A 379 -17.53 -7.15 19.73
N PRO A 380 -18.81 -6.78 19.58
CA PRO A 380 -19.61 -6.25 20.68
C PRO A 380 -19.61 -7.19 21.87
N ASP A 381 -19.53 -6.62 23.06
CA ASP A 381 -19.75 -7.37 24.28
C ASP A 381 -21.18 -7.91 24.31
N PRO A 382 -21.40 -9.08 24.93
CA PRO A 382 -22.75 -9.56 25.20
C PRO A 382 -23.52 -8.54 26.04
N SER A 383 -24.84 -8.56 25.88
CA SER A 383 -25.79 -7.77 26.68
C SER A 383 -25.57 -8.02 28.18
N ALA A 384 -26.18 -7.20 29.03
CA ALA A 384 -26.05 -7.31 30.48
C ALA A 384 -26.61 -8.63 31.07
N THR A 385 -27.29 -9.45 30.28
CA THR A 385 -27.85 -10.74 30.71
C THR A 385 -26.75 -11.79 30.91
N VAL A 386 -26.70 -12.39 32.10
CA VAL A 386 -25.78 -13.51 32.41
C VAL A 386 -26.02 -14.68 31.45
N GLY A 387 -24.94 -15.25 30.92
CA GLY A 387 -24.98 -16.32 29.93
C GLY A 387 -25.18 -15.84 28.49
N ASP A 388 -25.46 -14.56 28.27
CA ASP A 388 -25.54 -14.02 26.91
C ASP A 388 -24.18 -14.15 26.21
N ARG A 389 -24.24 -14.51 24.92
CA ARG A 389 -23.10 -14.93 24.12
C ARG A 389 -23.09 -14.26 22.76
N THR A 390 -21.99 -13.61 22.45
CA THR A 390 -21.73 -13.06 21.11
C THR A 390 -20.62 -13.84 20.44
N GLN A 391 -20.71 -14.05 19.13
CA GLN A 391 -19.67 -14.74 18.35
C GLN A 391 -19.06 -13.81 17.30
N ASN A 392 -17.76 -13.99 17.07
CA ASN A 392 -17.01 -13.32 16.02
C ASN A 392 -16.22 -14.35 15.20
N GLY A 393 -16.76 -14.73 14.05
CA GLY A 393 -16.05 -15.59 13.10
C GLY A 393 -15.47 -14.83 11.91
N ARG A 394 -15.10 -13.55 12.08
CA ARG A 394 -14.66 -12.72 10.96
C ARG A 394 -13.27 -13.09 10.44
N ILE A 395 -13.18 -13.16 9.12
CA ILE A 395 -11.95 -13.38 8.36
C ILE A 395 -11.92 -12.43 7.16
N ASN A 396 -10.74 -11.95 6.79
CA ASN A 396 -10.58 -10.91 5.78
C ASN A 396 -9.45 -11.22 4.79
N TYR A 397 -9.32 -10.33 3.80
CA TYR A 397 -8.08 -10.10 3.06
C TYR A 397 -7.61 -8.66 3.33
N VAL A 398 -6.37 -8.47 3.76
CA VAL A 398 -5.87 -7.16 4.21
C VAL A 398 -4.36 -7.01 3.98
N SER A 399 -3.86 -5.79 3.99
CA SER A 399 -2.43 -5.51 4.07
C SER A 399 -1.81 -6.17 5.32
N PRO A 400 -0.64 -6.84 5.21
CA PRO A 400 0.03 -7.44 6.36
C PRO A 400 0.40 -6.41 7.44
N GLU A 401 0.52 -5.13 7.06
CA GLU A 401 0.74 -3.99 7.97
C GLU A 401 -0.30 -3.87 9.09
N GLN A 402 -1.50 -4.42 8.88
CA GLN A 402 -2.63 -4.37 9.81
C GLN A 402 -2.75 -5.60 10.73
N THR A 403 -1.82 -6.56 10.59
CA THR A 403 -1.82 -7.81 11.35
C THR A 403 -0.53 -7.97 12.13
N LEU A 404 -0.54 -8.85 13.14
CA LEU A 404 0.68 -9.22 13.84
C LEU A 404 1.63 -10.01 12.92
N PRO A 405 2.95 -9.79 13.03
CA PRO A 405 3.61 -8.89 13.99
C PRO A 405 3.74 -7.43 13.52
N ALA A 406 3.44 -7.09 12.26
CA ALA A 406 3.73 -5.76 11.69
C ALA A 406 3.20 -4.58 12.52
N VAL A 407 2.00 -4.70 13.07
CA VAL A 407 1.39 -3.65 13.89
C VAL A 407 2.19 -3.28 15.15
N THR A 408 3.04 -4.18 15.66
CA THR A 408 3.91 -3.85 16.81
C THR A 408 5.08 -2.94 16.42
N PHE A 409 5.41 -2.85 15.13
CA PHE A 409 6.50 -2.02 14.61
C PHE A 409 6.01 -0.67 14.07
N ASN A 410 4.78 -0.62 13.54
CA ASN A 410 4.21 0.63 13.03
C ASN A 410 3.30 1.37 14.02
N GLY A 411 2.74 0.66 15.01
CA GLY A 411 1.82 1.24 15.99
C GLY A 411 0.49 1.73 15.39
N ALA A 412 0.13 1.32 14.18
CA ALA A 412 -1.05 1.83 13.48
C ALA A 412 -2.37 1.42 14.15
N ASN A 413 -2.38 0.29 14.87
CA ASN A 413 -3.50 -0.19 15.66
C ASN A 413 -3.03 -1.20 16.73
N THR A 414 -3.93 -1.55 17.65
CA THR A 414 -3.69 -2.53 18.75
C THR A 414 -4.66 -3.71 18.71
N LEU A 415 -5.22 -4.02 17.53
CA LEU A 415 -6.34 -4.96 17.39
C LEU A 415 -5.96 -6.43 17.61
N GLY A 416 -4.66 -6.74 17.64
CA GLY A 416 -4.18 -8.11 17.88
C GLY A 416 -4.54 -9.13 16.78
N LEU A 417 -4.92 -8.66 15.59
CA LEU A 417 -5.29 -9.52 14.47
C LEU A 417 -4.14 -10.45 14.10
N LYS A 418 -4.47 -11.73 13.92
CA LYS A 418 -3.55 -12.76 13.44
C LYS A 418 -3.71 -12.92 11.94
N SER A 419 -2.69 -13.46 11.27
CA SER A 419 -2.76 -13.84 9.86
C SER A 419 -2.64 -15.36 9.71
N ALA A 420 -3.40 -15.94 8.79
CA ALA A 420 -3.31 -17.35 8.46
C ALA A 420 -2.07 -17.64 7.62
N LEU A 421 -1.48 -18.82 7.83
CA LEU A 421 -0.47 -19.38 6.94
C LEU A 421 -1.19 -20.11 5.81
N LEU A 422 -0.78 -19.86 4.58
CA LEU A 422 -1.40 -20.46 3.41
C LEU A 422 -0.48 -21.49 2.76
N GLN A 423 -1.09 -22.55 2.24
CA GLN A 423 -0.40 -23.59 1.48
C GLN A 423 0.21 -23.00 0.20
N VAL A 424 1.48 -23.31 -0.04
CA VAL A 424 2.19 -22.92 -1.26
C VAL A 424 1.89 -23.91 -2.36
N ALA A 425 1.31 -23.44 -3.48
CA ALA A 425 0.98 -24.28 -4.62
C ALA A 425 0.22 -25.58 -4.19
N ALA A 426 0.61 -26.73 -4.73
CA ALA A 426 0.12 -28.05 -4.31
C ALA A 426 1.06 -28.75 -3.31
N THR A 427 1.94 -28.00 -2.63
CA THR A 427 2.93 -28.56 -1.68
C THR A 427 2.32 -28.77 -0.29
N THR A 428 3.03 -29.41 0.64
CA THR A 428 2.63 -29.51 2.06
C THR A 428 3.15 -28.33 2.91
N THR A 429 3.78 -27.34 2.29
CA THR A 429 4.38 -26.20 2.98
C THR A 429 3.36 -25.08 3.18
N PHE A 430 3.32 -24.54 4.39
CA PHE A 430 2.49 -23.39 4.75
C PHE A 430 3.38 -22.22 5.14
N VAL A 431 3.09 -21.04 4.61
CA VAL A 431 3.92 -19.85 4.83
C VAL A 431 3.07 -18.65 5.26
N ALA A 432 3.63 -17.81 6.13
CA ALA A 432 3.01 -16.57 6.58
C ALA A 432 3.13 -15.46 5.52
N PRO A 433 2.21 -14.46 5.51
CA PRO A 433 2.26 -13.31 4.61
C PRO A 433 3.39 -12.35 5.02
N SER A 434 4.62 -12.68 4.66
CA SER A 434 5.82 -11.94 5.05
C SER A 434 6.58 -11.41 3.84
N ALA A 435 7.45 -10.44 4.10
CA ALA A 435 8.32 -9.81 3.12
C ALA A 435 9.12 -10.80 2.27
N SER A 436 9.74 -11.79 2.94
CA SER A 436 10.55 -12.83 2.27
C SER A 436 9.69 -13.72 1.38
N GLN A 437 8.47 -14.06 1.82
CA GLN A 437 7.55 -14.90 1.05
C GLN A 437 6.92 -14.15 -0.12
N ALA A 438 6.70 -12.84 0.00
CA ALA A 438 6.31 -11.99 -1.12
C ALA A 438 7.45 -11.89 -2.17
N ALA A 439 8.70 -11.72 -1.73
CA ALA A 439 9.86 -11.70 -2.61
C ALA A 439 10.07 -13.05 -3.32
N LEU A 440 9.91 -14.17 -2.62
CA LEU A 440 9.99 -15.51 -3.21
C LEU A 440 8.90 -15.76 -4.27
N ALA A 441 7.69 -15.26 -4.03
CA ALA A 441 6.57 -15.38 -4.97
C ALA A 441 6.75 -14.50 -6.21
N PHE A 442 7.27 -13.28 -6.03
CA PHE A 442 7.61 -12.40 -7.14
C PHE A 442 8.76 -12.97 -7.99
N GLY A 443 9.67 -13.72 -7.37
CA GLY A 443 10.53 -14.69 -8.05
C GLY A 443 11.43 -14.11 -9.13
N SER A 444 11.43 -14.74 -10.31
CA SER A 444 12.31 -14.45 -11.45
C SER A 444 11.73 -13.45 -12.46
N ILE A 445 10.68 -12.71 -12.09
CA ILE A 445 10.11 -11.69 -12.97
C ILE A 445 11.16 -10.61 -13.23
N ALA A 446 11.55 -10.43 -14.48
CA ALA A 446 12.55 -9.44 -14.89
C ALA A 446 11.90 -8.06 -15.13
N PRO A 447 12.59 -6.95 -14.84
CA PRO A 447 12.15 -5.63 -15.24
C PRO A 447 12.22 -5.43 -16.76
N PRO A 448 11.45 -4.48 -17.32
CA PRO A 448 11.47 -4.25 -18.76
C PRO A 448 12.84 -3.93 -19.34
N GLN A 449 13.11 -4.43 -20.54
CA GLN A 449 14.35 -4.21 -21.29
C GLN A 449 15.60 -4.38 -20.40
N SER A 450 15.70 -5.51 -19.71
CA SER A 450 16.77 -5.74 -18.74
C SER A 450 17.50 -7.05 -18.99
N LYS A 451 18.83 -7.00 -18.94
CA LYS A 451 19.70 -8.18 -19.04
C LYS A 451 20.09 -8.70 -17.65
N GLY A 452 19.96 -10.00 -17.46
CA GLY A 452 20.46 -10.71 -16.29
C GLY A 452 19.87 -10.21 -14.96
N THR A 453 20.55 -10.52 -13.86
CA THR A 453 20.08 -10.23 -12.49
C THR A 453 20.47 -8.83 -11.99
N ALA A 454 21.22 -8.06 -12.78
CA ALA A 454 21.65 -6.70 -12.41
C ALA A 454 20.62 -5.62 -12.77
N GLY A 455 19.65 -5.90 -13.65
CA GLY A 455 18.67 -4.90 -14.13
C GLY A 455 19.27 -3.88 -15.11
N ALA A 456 20.40 -4.21 -15.72
CA ALA A 456 21.06 -3.37 -16.72
C ALA A 456 20.18 -3.24 -17.97
N TYR A 457 20.06 -2.02 -18.49
CA TYR A 457 19.28 -1.73 -19.68
C TYR A 457 19.79 -2.50 -20.90
N CYS A 458 18.86 -2.94 -21.74
CA CYS A 458 19.17 -3.73 -22.92
C CYS A 458 18.02 -3.74 -23.93
N THR A 459 18.31 -3.47 -25.20
CA THR A 459 17.38 -3.51 -26.34
C THR A 459 17.76 -4.57 -27.39
N ASP A 460 18.84 -5.29 -27.15
CA ASP A 460 19.26 -6.40 -27.99
C ASP A 460 18.28 -7.57 -27.80
N ALA A 461 17.49 -7.88 -28.84
CA ALA A 461 16.48 -8.93 -28.80
C ALA A 461 17.05 -10.34 -28.53
N VAL A 462 18.34 -10.57 -28.81
CA VAL A 462 19.03 -11.84 -28.54
C VAL A 462 19.46 -11.91 -27.07
N ALA A 463 20.01 -10.82 -26.54
CA ALA A 463 20.46 -10.76 -25.14
C ALA A 463 19.30 -10.53 -24.16
N CYS A 464 18.19 -9.96 -24.65
CA CYS A 464 17.02 -9.53 -23.91
C CYS A 464 15.76 -9.80 -24.73
N PRO A 465 15.24 -11.03 -24.68
CA PRO A 465 13.99 -11.39 -25.35
C PRO A 465 12.90 -10.33 -25.22
N ALA A 466 12.22 -10.04 -26.33
CA ALA A 466 11.14 -9.03 -26.42
C ALA A 466 9.99 -9.27 -25.40
N ALA A 467 9.89 -10.49 -24.85
CA ALA A 467 8.97 -10.86 -23.77
C ALA A 467 9.16 -10.05 -22.47
N TYR A 468 10.23 -9.27 -22.34
CA TYR A 468 10.45 -8.41 -21.17
C TYR A 468 9.71 -7.07 -21.22
N GLY A 469 9.08 -6.68 -22.34
CA GLY A 469 8.37 -5.40 -22.45
C GLY A 469 9.29 -4.19 -22.67
N ASP A 470 8.73 -2.99 -22.70
CA ASP A 470 9.40 -1.72 -23.00
C ASP A 470 9.41 -0.76 -21.79
N ARG A 471 10.58 -0.23 -21.42
CA ARG A 471 10.71 0.76 -20.33
C ARG A 471 9.93 2.05 -20.58
N SER A 472 9.63 2.42 -21.83
CA SER A 472 8.79 3.60 -22.13
C SER A 472 7.29 3.32 -22.03
N ASN A 473 6.87 2.06 -21.92
CA ASN A 473 5.47 1.70 -21.71
C ASN A 473 5.20 1.53 -20.21
N PRO A 474 4.39 2.40 -19.58
CA PRO A 474 4.08 2.29 -18.15
C PRO A 474 3.40 0.97 -17.76
N LEU A 475 2.74 0.29 -18.69
CA LEU A 475 2.07 -0.99 -18.41
C LEU A 475 3.04 -2.15 -18.23
N ASP A 476 4.24 -2.07 -18.79
CA ASP A 476 5.21 -3.17 -18.73
C ASP A 476 5.96 -3.21 -17.40
N TRP A 477 5.90 -2.13 -16.61
CA TRP A 477 6.55 -2.05 -15.31
C TRP A 477 5.81 -2.79 -14.20
N VAL A 478 4.51 -3.07 -14.36
CA VAL A 478 3.69 -3.67 -13.31
C VAL A 478 2.94 -4.87 -13.88
N ALA A 479 2.93 -5.97 -13.14
CA ALA A 479 2.18 -7.14 -13.55
C ALA A 479 0.71 -6.78 -13.80
N PRO A 480 0.12 -7.22 -14.93
CA PRO A 480 -1.25 -6.84 -15.28
C PRO A 480 -2.23 -7.31 -14.22
N ALA A 481 -3.35 -6.59 -14.10
CA ALA A 481 -4.52 -7.01 -13.33
C ALA A 481 -5.24 -8.14 -14.07
N ASP A 482 -4.61 -9.32 -14.13
CA ASP A 482 -5.11 -10.48 -14.85
C ASP A 482 -4.72 -11.79 -14.14
N LYS A 483 -5.62 -12.77 -14.13
CA LYS A 483 -5.44 -14.08 -13.48
C LYS A 483 -4.33 -14.94 -14.10
N ALA A 484 -3.92 -14.66 -15.33
CA ALA A 484 -2.79 -15.32 -15.99
C ALA A 484 -1.44 -14.66 -15.66
N ALA A 485 -1.43 -13.54 -14.92
CA ALA A 485 -0.18 -12.95 -14.46
C ALA A 485 0.60 -13.94 -13.59
N LEU A 486 1.93 -13.96 -13.71
CA LEU A 486 2.79 -14.91 -12.98
C LEU A 486 2.62 -14.84 -11.45
N VAL A 487 2.32 -13.65 -10.92
CA VAL A 487 2.06 -13.42 -9.49
C VAL A 487 0.66 -13.85 -9.03
N ALA A 488 -0.24 -14.24 -9.95
CA ALA A 488 -1.60 -14.66 -9.64
C ALA A 488 -1.66 -16.06 -9.02
N ASN A 489 -0.74 -16.95 -9.39
CA ASN A 489 -0.61 -18.29 -8.81
C ASN A 489 0.86 -18.69 -8.74
N PRO A 490 1.63 -18.06 -7.84
CA PRO A 490 3.07 -18.28 -7.77
C PRO A 490 3.38 -19.71 -7.31
N ALA A 491 4.40 -20.32 -7.92
CA ALA A 491 4.84 -21.69 -7.58
C ALA A 491 5.62 -21.76 -6.25
N LYS A 492 6.11 -20.62 -5.76
CA LYS A 492 6.90 -20.47 -4.52
C LYS A 492 6.39 -19.26 -3.75
N GLY A 493 6.71 -19.19 -2.47
CA GLY A 493 6.33 -18.04 -1.63
C GLY A 493 4.84 -18.02 -1.28
N TYR A 494 4.37 -16.89 -0.77
CA TYR A 494 2.98 -16.74 -0.35
C TYR A 494 2.03 -16.68 -1.57
N PRO A 495 0.84 -17.31 -1.54
CA PRO A 495 0.02 -17.48 -2.74
C PRO A 495 -0.75 -16.24 -3.19
N MET A 496 -0.99 -15.24 -2.34
CA MET A 496 -1.69 -14.01 -2.73
C MET A 496 -0.71 -12.84 -2.74
N VAL A 497 -0.05 -12.58 -3.88
CA VAL A 497 1.04 -11.60 -3.98
C VAL A 497 0.82 -10.59 -5.11
N GLY A 498 1.27 -9.37 -4.87
CA GLY A 498 1.30 -8.30 -5.86
C GLY A 498 2.27 -7.19 -5.46
N THR A 499 2.20 -6.08 -6.18
CA THR A 499 2.98 -4.87 -5.93
C THR A 499 2.05 -3.73 -5.55
N SER A 500 2.50 -2.86 -4.64
CA SER A 500 1.99 -1.49 -4.62
C SER A 500 2.89 -0.61 -5.48
N ASN A 501 2.25 0.20 -6.33
CA ASN A 501 2.89 0.89 -7.43
C ASN A 501 2.75 2.39 -7.24
N ALA A 502 3.85 3.11 -7.48
CA ALA A 502 3.83 4.55 -7.55
C ALA A 502 3.42 5.00 -8.96
N LEU A 503 2.51 5.96 -9.01
CA LEU A 503 2.11 6.68 -10.19
C LEU A 503 2.73 8.08 -10.09
N LEU A 504 3.66 8.37 -10.99
CA LEU A 504 4.49 9.57 -11.00
C LEU A 504 4.40 10.28 -12.36
N TYR A 505 4.92 11.50 -12.39
CA TYR A 505 4.99 12.34 -13.58
C TYR A 505 6.45 12.58 -13.94
N THR A 506 6.76 12.81 -15.22
CA THR A 506 8.12 13.26 -15.57
C THR A 506 8.35 14.73 -15.17
N CYS A 507 7.30 15.56 -15.14
CA CYS A 507 7.41 17.00 -14.94
C CYS A 507 6.70 17.49 -13.68
N TYR A 508 7.40 18.30 -12.90
CA TYR A 508 6.95 18.86 -11.63
C TYR A 508 7.11 20.37 -11.63
N ALA A 509 6.16 21.07 -11.00
CA ALA A 509 6.00 22.52 -11.12
C ALA A 509 7.19 23.31 -10.57
N THR A 510 7.88 22.77 -9.56
CA THR A 510 9.03 23.44 -8.94
C THR A 510 10.20 22.46 -8.77
N PRO A 511 11.46 22.96 -8.79
CA PRO A 511 12.63 22.16 -8.47
C PRO A 511 12.55 21.45 -7.12
N ALA A 512 12.01 22.14 -6.10
CA ALA A 512 11.87 21.59 -4.75
C ALA A 512 10.89 20.40 -4.70
N ARG A 513 9.75 20.48 -5.40
CA ARG A 513 8.83 19.33 -5.50
C ARG A 513 9.40 18.18 -6.31
N ARG A 514 10.04 18.49 -7.43
CA ARG A 514 10.72 17.48 -8.27
C ARG A 514 11.71 16.67 -7.45
N GLN A 515 12.57 17.35 -6.69
CA GLN A 515 13.58 16.72 -5.85
C GLN A 515 12.96 16.03 -4.64
N GLY A 516 11.92 16.62 -4.04
CA GLY A 516 11.14 15.98 -2.98
C GLY A 516 10.61 14.61 -3.44
N VAL A 517 9.95 14.54 -4.59
CA VAL A 517 9.44 13.27 -5.14
C VAL A 517 10.57 12.33 -5.53
N ALA A 518 11.53 12.78 -6.35
CA ALA A 518 12.60 11.92 -6.84
C ALA A 518 13.45 11.35 -5.69
N GLY A 519 13.77 12.17 -4.68
CA GLY A 519 14.52 11.74 -3.50
C GLY A 519 13.71 10.85 -2.56
N PHE A 520 12.42 11.11 -2.36
CA PHE A 520 11.56 10.25 -1.54
C PHE A 520 11.46 8.85 -2.15
N PHE A 521 11.16 8.76 -3.45
CA PHE A 521 11.07 7.46 -4.11
C PHE A 521 12.43 6.78 -4.29
N ALA A 522 13.52 7.53 -4.50
CA ALA A 522 14.88 6.98 -4.45
C ALA A 522 15.19 6.37 -3.06
N THR A 523 14.71 6.98 -1.98
CA THR A 523 14.84 6.45 -0.62
C THR A 523 14.05 5.15 -0.47
N LEU A 524 12.80 5.11 -0.95
CA LEU A 524 11.97 3.90 -0.91
C LEU A 524 12.60 2.70 -1.62
N ILE A 525 13.35 2.94 -2.69
CA ILE A 525 14.08 1.87 -3.41
C ILE A 525 15.54 1.71 -2.93
N GLY A 526 15.95 2.35 -1.83
CA GLY A 526 17.28 2.21 -1.23
C GLY A 526 18.42 2.71 -2.12
N LYS A 527 18.19 3.80 -2.85
CA LYS A 527 19.17 4.44 -3.75
C LYS A 527 19.64 5.82 -3.28
N THR A 528 19.16 6.26 -2.11
CA THR A 528 19.65 7.48 -1.46
C THR A 528 21.02 7.22 -0.84
N PRO A 529 22.06 8.01 -1.20
CA PRO A 529 23.41 7.74 -0.75
C PRO A 529 23.75 8.38 0.60
N LYS A 530 23.13 9.51 0.95
CA LYS A 530 23.45 10.30 2.16
C LYS A 530 22.21 10.90 2.83
N ASP A 531 22.32 11.10 4.15
CA ASP A 531 21.28 11.69 5.00
C ASP A 531 21.44 13.22 5.10
N SER A 532 20.68 13.89 5.98
CA SER A 532 20.77 15.34 6.20
C SER A 532 22.10 15.82 6.82
N LEU A 533 22.83 14.92 7.48
CA LEU A 533 24.10 15.18 8.17
C LEU A 533 25.35 14.85 7.32
N ASN A 534 25.16 14.56 6.02
CA ASN A 534 26.20 14.15 5.08
C ASN A 534 26.85 12.81 5.41
N GLN A 535 26.18 12.00 6.22
CA GLN A 535 26.58 10.65 6.56
C GLN A 535 26.05 9.69 5.51
N ALA A 536 26.72 8.54 5.34
CA ALA A 536 26.23 7.49 4.46
C ALA A 536 24.86 7.02 4.96
N MET A 537 23.90 6.96 4.04
CA MET A 537 22.62 6.32 4.33
C MET A 537 22.82 4.81 4.40
N PRO A 538 22.24 4.13 5.39
CA PRO A 538 22.12 2.69 5.31
C PRO A 538 21.28 2.37 4.06
N ALA A 539 21.91 1.83 3.02
CA ALA A 539 21.22 1.47 1.77
C ALA A 539 20.04 0.51 2.01
N ALA A 540 20.06 -0.17 3.15
CA ALA A 540 19.09 -1.14 3.60
C ALA A 540 18.01 -0.57 4.55
N LEU A 541 18.03 0.73 4.92
CA LEU A 541 17.03 1.37 5.82
C LEU A 541 15.59 0.95 5.48
N VAL A 542 15.21 1.14 4.22
CA VAL A 542 13.87 0.77 3.74
C VAL A 542 13.82 -0.69 3.27
N THR A 543 14.90 -1.15 2.62
CA THR A 543 14.88 -2.33 1.75
C THR A 543 15.53 -3.60 2.32
N ASP A 544 16.07 -3.54 3.54
CA ASP A 544 16.57 -4.72 4.23
C ASP A 544 15.46 -5.77 4.38
N GLY A 545 15.82 -7.04 4.18
CA GLY A 545 14.85 -8.15 4.17
C GLY A 545 14.33 -8.56 5.55
N VAL A 546 14.92 -8.05 6.63
CA VAL A 546 14.61 -8.45 8.02
C VAL A 546 14.32 -7.24 8.89
N ASN A 547 15.21 -6.25 8.89
CA ASN A 547 15.19 -5.08 9.75
C ASN A 547 14.77 -3.79 9.06
N GLY A 548 14.47 -3.82 7.76
CA GLY A 548 14.09 -2.63 7.01
C GLY A 548 12.65 -2.20 7.28
N ILE A 549 12.32 -0.96 6.94
CA ILE A 549 10.95 -0.43 7.10
C ILE A 549 9.93 -1.37 6.46
N PHE A 550 10.19 -1.85 5.24
CA PHE A 550 9.26 -2.76 4.56
C PHE A 550 9.13 -4.09 5.31
N SER A 551 10.24 -4.75 5.65
CA SER A 551 10.18 -6.09 6.23
C SER A 551 9.55 -6.11 7.63
N LYS A 552 9.83 -5.09 8.46
CA LYS A 552 9.18 -4.94 9.77
C LYS A 552 7.67 -4.74 9.66
N ASN A 553 7.22 -4.19 8.54
CA ASN A 553 5.80 -4.02 8.21
C ASN A 553 5.19 -5.21 7.45
N GLY A 554 5.93 -6.31 7.27
CA GLY A 554 5.46 -7.49 6.53
C GLY A 554 5.45 -7.32 5.01
N LEU A 555 6.05 -6.24 4.50
CA LEU A 555 6.13 -5.91 3.07
C LEU A 555 7.54 -6.19 2.52
N GLY A 556 7.63 -6.60 1.27
CA GLY A 556 8.90 -6.97 0.62
C GLY A 556 9.48 -5.83 -0.21
N ALA A 557 10.81 -5.68 -0.19
CA ALA A 557 11.49 -4.85 -1.17
C ALA A 557 11.51 -5.52 -2.55
N LEU A 558 11.52 -4.71 -3.61
CA LEU A 558 11.76 -5.22 -4.95
C LEU A 558 13.17 -5.83 -5.09
N PRO A 559 13.35 -6.84 -5.96
CA PRO A 559 14.67 -7.35 -6.30
C PRO A 559 15.63 -6.23 -6.74
N ALA A 560 16.93 -6.43 -6.49
CA ALA A 560 17.95 -5.42 -6.82
C ALA A 560 17.96 -5.05 -8.33
N SER A 561 17.65 -6.00 -9.21
CA SER A 561 17.46 -5.76 -10.65
C SER A 561 16.39 -4.71 -10.92
N TRP A 562 15.22 -4.86 -10.30
CA TRP A 562 14.10 -3.92 -10.41
C TRP A 562 14.46 -2.54 -9.88
N ARG A 563 15.02 -2.47 -8.66
CA ARG A 563 15.42 -1.19 -8.05
C ARG A 563 16.47 -0.47 -8.90
N THR A 564 17.36 -1.20 -9.55
CA THR A 564 18.35 -0.63 -10.48
C THR A 564 17.69 -0.17 -11.77
N ALA A 565 16.87 -1.00 -12.41
CA ALA A 565 16.15 -0.63 -13.63
C ALA A 565 15.29 0.63 -13.44
N ILE A 566 14.57 0.73 -12.32
CA ILE A 566 13.77 1.91 -11.96
C ILE A 566 14.67 3.14 -11.82
N ALA A 567 15.75 3.04 -11.02
CA ALA A 567 16.65 4.16 -10.78
C ALA A 567 17.30 4.68 -12.07
N GLU A 568 17.79 3.77 -12.91
CA GLU A 568 18.42 4.07 -14.21
C GLU A 568 17.43 4.69 -15.21
N THR A 569 16.14 4.38 -15.10
CA THR A 569 15.14 4.88 -16.06
C THR A 569 14.53 6.20 -15.62
N PHE A 570 14.19 6.33 -14.34
CA PHE A 570 13.31 7.41 -13.87
C PHE A 570 14.01 8.43 -12.96
N PHE A 571 15.11 8.08 -12.30
CA PHE A 571 15.74 8.96 -11.30
C PHE A 571 17.13 9.48 -11.69
N LYS A 572 17.59 9.17 -12.91
CA LYS A 572 18.75 9.80 -13.53
C LYS A 572 18.71 9.71 -15.05
N SER A 573 19.44 10.59 -15.72
CA SER A 573 19.76 10.46 -17.15
C SER A 573 20.86 9.41 -17.31
N SER A 574 20.46 8.17 -17.58
CA SER A 574 21.38 7.03 -17.58
C SER A 574 22.28 6.98 -18.82
N ALA A 575 23.55 6.67 -18.60
CA ALA A 575 24.54 6.39 -19.64
C ALA A 575 24.50 4.93 -20.14
N GLN A 576 23.62 4.08 -19.60
CA GLN A 576 23.51 2.68 -20.02
C GLN A 576 23.12 2.58 -21.50
N LEU A 577 23.77 1.66 -22.22
CA LEU A 577 23.52 1.38 -23.63
C LEU A 577 22.51 0.23 -23.76
N GLY A 578 21.51 0.39 -24.61
CA GLY A 578 20.55 -0.68 -24.92
C GLY A 578 21.20 -1.81 -25.74
N LYS A 579 21.95 -1.47 -26.77
CA LYS A 579 22.75 -2.43 -27.54
C LYS A 579 24.23 -2.19 -27.24
N VAL A 580 24.96 -3.26 -26.90
CA VAL A 580 26.39 -3.17 -26.56
C VAL A 580 27.16 -2.54 -27.74
N GLY A 581 27.94 -1.49 -27.45
CA GLY A 581 28.73 -0.76 -28.45
C GLY A 581 27.97 0.31 -29.23
N ASP A 582 26.66 0.45 -29.04
CA ASP A 582 25.85 1.45 -29.76
C ASP A 582 25.55 2.66 -28.87
N ALA A 583 26.36 3.72 -29.02
CA ALA A 583 26.21 4.97 -28.29
C ALA A 583 24.89 5.71 -28.60
N THR A 584 24.18 5.37 -29.69
CA THR A 584 22.89 5.98 -30.04
C THR A 584 21.72 5.34 -29.28
N SER A 585 21.94 4.17 -28.66
CA SER A 585 20.94 3.43 -27.88
C SER A 585 20.89 3.79 -26.38
N LYS A 586 21.42 4.96 -25.99
CA LYS A 586 21.52 5.38 -24.58
C LYS A 586 20.14 5.55 -23.92
N LEU A 587 19.96 4.97 -22.74
CA LEU A 587 18.69 5.06 -21.99
C LEU A 587 18.30 6.50 -21.66
N GLY A 588 19.26 7.35 -21.27
CA GLY A 588 19.00 8.76 -20.93
C GLY A 588 18.42 9.57 -22.09
N LEU A 589 18.69 9.18 -23.35
CA LEU A 589 18.14 9.83 -24.55
C LEU A 589 16.65 9.51 -24.77
N ARG A 590 16.09 8.51 -24.08
CA ARG A 590 14.65 8.22 -24.10
C ARG A 590 13.82 9.20 -23.27
N ASN A 591 14.47 10.10 -22.52
CA ASN A 591 13.82 11.17 -21.75
C ASN A 591 12.68 10.69 -20.83
N LEU A 592 12.85 9.52 -20.20
CA LEU A 592 11.89 8.96 -19.23
C LEU A 592 12.13 9.44 -17.78
N TRP A 593 13.26 10.09 -17.54
CA TRP A 593 13.73 10.48 -16.21
C TRP A 593 13.05 11.75 -15.71
N ILE A 594 12.91 11.86 -14.39
CA ILE A 594 12.38 13.04 -13.68
C ILE A 594 13.49 14.09 -13.52
N GLN A 595 14.68 13.64 -13.11
CA GLN A 595 15.87 14.47 -12.94
C GLN A 595 17.14 13.75 -13.43
N ASP A 596 18.18 14.51 -13.73
CA ASP A 596 19.40 14.02 -14.38
C ASP A 596 20.27 13.11 -13.49
N LYS A 597 20.19 13.26 -12.17
CA LYS A 597 20.90 12.44 -11.18
C LYS A 597 20.21 12.43 -9.82
N ILE A 598 20.52 11.45 -8.98
CA ILE A 598 20.14 11.46 -7.55
C ILE A 598 21.18 12.32 -6.78
N PRO A 599 20.77 13.22 -5.87
CA PRO A 599 21.70 13.98 -5.05
C PRO A 599 22.64 13.07 -4.26
N THR A 600 23.94 13.39 -4.27
CA THR A 600 24.98 12.62 -3.54
C THR A 600 25.43 13.26 -2.24
N THR A 601 24.85 14.40 -1.88
CA THR A 601 25.10 15.17 -0.65
C THR A 601 23.78 15.73 -0.10
N PRO A 602 23.72 16.13 1.19
CA PRO A 602 22.52 16.71 1.83
C PRO A 602 22.15 18.12 1.39
N THR A 603 22.84 18.62 0.36
CA THR A 603 22.49 19.74 -0.51
C THR A 603 22.72 21.16 -0.01
N GLY A 604 23.29 21.91 -0.94
CA GLY A 604 23.08 23.34 -1.14
C GLY A 604 22.82 23.62 -2.63
N ALA A 605 22.60 24.87 -3.01
CA ALA A 605 22.20 25.29 -4.38
C ALA A 605 23.08 24.71 -5.54
N GLY A 606 24.32 24.29 -5.29
CA GLY A 606 25.18 23.60 -6.27
C GLY A 606 24.84 22.13 -6.55
N SER A 607 23.90 21.54 -5.82
CA SER A 607 23.43 20.16 -6.00
C SER A 607 22.10 20.06 -6.77
N VAL A 608 21.59 21.19 -7.29
CA VAL A 608 20.34 21.23 -8.05
C VAL A 608 20.46 20.36 -9.30
N THR A 609 19.69 19.27 -9.29
CA THR A 609 19.55 18.33 -10.40
C THR A 609 18.77 18.98 -11.54
N ALA A 610 19.24 18.80 -12.77
CA ALA A 610 18.56 19.30 -13.95
C ALA A 610 17.24 18.54 -14.15
N ALA A 611 16.19 19.28 -14.51
CA ALA A 611 14.93 18.69 -14.92
C ALA A 611 15.08 18.02 -16.29
N ASN A 612 14.16 17.11 -16.60
CA ASN A 612 14.02 16.63 -17.97
C ASN A 612 13.80 17.81 -18.92
N SER A 613 14.58 17.85 -20.00
CA SER A 613 14.53 18.95 -20.97
C SER A 613 13.13 19.13 -21.59
N LEU A 614 12.35 18.05 -21.69
CA LEU A 614 10.96 18.07 -22.17
C LEU A 614 9.99 18.77 -21.21
N CYS A 615 10.41 19.07 -19.98
CA CYS A 615 9.58 19.73 -18.97
C CYS A 615 9.68 21.26 -18.97
N ALA A 616 10.62 21.85 -19.72
CA ALA A 616 10.86 23.30 -19.68
C ALA A 616 9.63 24.14 -20.07
N THR A 617 8.76 23.60 -20.91
CA THR A 617 7.53 24.27 -21.38
C THR A 617 6.26 23.79 -20.68
N LYS A 618 6.39 22.92 -19.67
CA LYS A 618 5.26 22.24 -19.04
C LYS A 618 4.99 22.82 -17.64
N PRO A 619 3.73 23.10 -17.27
CA PRO A 619 3.38 23.58 -15.93
C PRO A 619 3.79 22.64 -14.79
N GLY A 620 3.81 21.31 -15.03
CA GLY A 620 4.21 20.31 -14.06
C GLY A 620 3.16 20.03 -12.96
N ALA A 621 3.31 18.88 -12.32
CA ALA A 621 2.50 18.45 -11.17
C ALA A 621 3.05 18.96 -9.82
#